data_AF-A0A7J3NL45-F1
#
_entry.id   AF-A0A7J3NL45-F1
#
_cell.length_a   1.000
_cell.length_b   1.000
_cell.length_c   1.000
_cell.angle_alpha   90.00
_cell.angle_beta   90.00
_cell.angle_gamma   90.00
#
_symmetry.space_group_name_H-M   'P 1'
#
loop_
_entity.id
_entity.type
_entity.pdbx_description
1 polymer ?
#
loop_
_entity_poly.entity_id
_entity_poly.type
_entity_poly.pdbx_seq_one_letter_code
_entity_poly.pdbx_strand_id
1 'polypeptide(L)'
;MSEVIDRVNPRAVLSALMGFKERGSSVLSYILMKQEGKPVPPSEIQKALNISPSNLSHSGRNLEKLGLIKRSPDGYTPNIGAVINVLLSVVMDLVKRVEDLEKVIEEK
;
A
#
# COMPACT_ATOMS: atom_id res chain seq x y z
N MET A 1 -10.27 -21.93 3.76
CA MET A 1 -9.90 -20.61 3.17
C MET A 1 -8.41 -20.58 2.79
N SER A 2 -7.90 -21.58 2.06
CA SER A 2 -6.44 -21.74 1.85
C SER A 2 -6.06 -22.21 0.43
N GLU A 3 -6.93 -22.05 -0.57
CA GLU A 3 -6.65 -22.53 -1.95
C GLU A 3 -6.39 -21.42 -2.97
N VAL A 4 -6.58 -20.15 -2.61
CA VAL A 4 -6.50 -19.03 -3.58
C VAL A 4 -5.09 -18.45 -3.68
N ILE A 5 -4.26 -18.58 -2.63
CA ILE A 5 -2.95 -17.91 -2.57
C ILE A 5 -1.91 -18.62 -3.46
N ASP A 6 -2.04 -19.92 -3.70
CA ASP A 6 -1.12 -20.71 -4.54
C ASP A 6 -1.30 -20.53 -6.05
N ARG A 7 -2.23 -19.69 -6.52
CA ARG A 7 -2.52 -19.53 -7.96
C ARG A 7 -2.24 -18.15 -8.53
N VAL A 8 -1.59 -17.28 -7.77
CA VAL A 8 -1.30 -15.91 -8.24
C VAL A 8 0.11 -15.87 -8.81
N ASN A 9 0.24 -15.98 -10.14
CA ASN A 9 1.52 -15.77 -10.82
C ASN A 9 1.87 -14.27 -10.79
N PRO A 10 2.92 -13.85 -10.06
CA PRO A 10 3.22 -12.43 -9.88
C PRO A 10 3.53 -11.71 -11.19
N ARG A 11 4.16 -12.40 -12.16
CA ARG A 11 4.46 -11.84 -13.49
C ARG A 11 3.19 -11.63 -14.31
N ALA A 12 2.26 -12.57 -14.25
CA ALA A 12 0.98 -12.44 -14.94
C ALA A 12 0.11 -11.31 -14.35
N VAL A 13 0.12 -11.16 -13.03
CA VAL A 13 -0.55 -10.04 -12.34
C VAL A 13 0.08 -8.72 -12.71
N LEU A 14 1.42 -8.62 -12.68
CA LEU A 14 2.12 -7.40 -13.06
C LEU A 14 1.84 -7.03 -14.52
N SER A 15 1.92 -8.00 -15.43
CA SER A 15 1.58 -7.81 -16.84
C SER A 15 0.13 -7.37 -17.03
N ALA A 16 -0.82 -7.96 -16.30
CA ALA A 16 -2.22 -7.53 -16.31
C ALA A 16 -2.38 -6.10 -15.79
N LEU A 17 -1.72 -5.74 -14.68
CA LEU A 17 -1.75 -4.40 -14.10
C LEU A 17 -1.13 -3.34 -15.04
N MET A 18 -0.07 -3.68 -15.77
CA MET A 18 0.53 -2.83 -16.81
C MET A 18 -0.34 -2.74 -18.06
N GLY A 19 -1.03 -3.83 -18.43
CA GLY A 19 -1.94 -3.91 -19.57
C GLY A 19 -3.33 -3.30 -19.31
N PHE A 20 -3.69 -3.08 -18.03
CA PHE A 20 -4.90 -2.37 -17.66
C PHE A 20 -4.78 -0.89 -18.09
N LYS A 21 -5.43 -0.56 -19.21
CA LYS A 21 -5.72 0.85 -19.53
C LYS A 21 -6.45 1.48 -18.34
N GLU A 22 -6.14 2.76 -18.06
CA GLU A 22 -6.47 3.58 -16.89
C GLU A 22 -7.78 3.28 -16.11
N ARG A 23 -8.82 2.76 -16.77
CA ARG A 23 -10.11 2.45 -16.15
C ARG A 23 -10.09 1.23 -15.22
N GLY A 24 -9.40 0.14 -15.57
CA GLY A 24 -9.45 -1.07 -14.76
C GLY A 24 -8.56 -1.00 -13.50
N SER A 25 -7.42 -0.33 -13.61
CA SER A 25 -6.61 0.06 -12.44
C SER A 25 -7.38 1.01 -11.51
N SER A 26 -8.18 1.94 -12.07
CA SER A 26 -9.04 2.83 -11.28
C SER A 26 -10.12 2.07 -10.49
N VAL A 27 -10.75 1.04 -11.08
CA VAL A 27 -11.76 0.22 -10.39
C VAL A 27 -11.12 -0.58 -9.25
N LEU A 28 -9.99 -1.25 -9.50
CA LEU A 28 -9.28 -1.99 -8.46
C LEU A 28 -8.80 -1.05 -7.34
N SER A 29 -8.22 0.09 -7.71
CA SER A 29 -7.79 1.12 -6.76
C SER A 29 -8.96 1.59 -5.88
N TYR A 30 -10.12 1.86 -6.47
CA TYR A 30 -11.33 2.25 -5.72
C TYR A 30 -11.77 1.15 -4.73
N ILE A 31 -11.81 -0.11 -5.17
CA ILE A 31 -12.20 -1.24 -4.31
C ILE A 31 -11.22 -1.40 -3.14
N LEU A 32 -9.93 -1.30 -3.41
CA LEU A 32 -8.88 -1.39 -2.40
C LEU A 32 -8.98 -0.24 -1.39
N MET A 33 -9.25 0.99 -1.84
CA MET A 33 -9.44 2.15 -0.97
C MET A 33 -10.64 2.03 0.00
N LYS A 34 -11.54 1.07 -0.21
CA LYS A 34 -12.61 0.75 0.74
C LYS A 34 -12.20 -0.27 1.81
N GLN A 35 -11.00 -0.83 1.71
CA GLN A 35 -10.46 -1.78 2.68
C GLN A 35 -9.72 -1.04 3.79
N GLU A 36 -10.34 -0.97 4.95
CA GLU A 36 -9.72 -0.53 6.20
C GLU A 36 -9.41 -1.75 7.07
N GLY A 37 -8.33 -1.67 7.85
CA GLY A 37 -8.04 -2.69 8.86
C GLY A 37 -8.87 -2.51 10.13
N LYS A 38 -8.60 -3.32 11.14
CA LYS A 38 -9.15 -3.10 12.48
C LYS A 38 -8.36 -1.98 13.18
N PRO A 39 -9.01 -1.13 13.99
CA PRO A 39 -8.30 -0.15 14.81
C PRO A 39 -7.34 -0.88 15.76
N VAL A 40 -6.12 -0.37 15.87
CA VAL A 40 -5.13 -0.82 16.83
C VAL A 40 -5.10 0.17 18.00
N PRO A 41 -5.34 -0.28 19.25
CA PRO A 41 -5.33 0.59 20.41
C PRO A 41 -3.98 1.29 20.62
N PRO A 42 -3.95 2.58 21.02
CA PRO A 42 -2.70 3.30 21.26
C PRO A 42 -1.80 2.61 22.28
N SER A 43 -2.38 2.07 23.36
CA SER A 43 -1.65 1.37 24.42
C SER A 43 -0.92 0.13 23.94
N GLU A 44 -1.48 -0.58 22.95
CA GLU A 44 -0.85 -1.75 22.35
C GLU A 44 0.38 -1.33 21.55
N ILE A 45 0.26 -0.28 20.72
CA ILE A 45 1.36 0.26 19.92
C ILE A 45 2.48 0.79 20.82
N GLN A 46 2.13 1.54 21.88
CA GLN A 46 3.10 2.08 22.84
C GLN A 46 3.88 0.98 23.54
N LYS A 47 3.19 -0.07 23.99
CA LYS A 47 3.81 -1.22 24.65
C LYS A 47 4.71 -1.98 23.70
N ALA A 48 4.25 -2.24 22.47
CA ALA A 48 5.01 -3.02 21.49
C ALA A 48 6.27 -2.29 21.01
N LEU A 49 6.19 -0.97 20.79
CA LEU A 49 7.29 -0.17 20.26
C LEU A 49 8.12 0.55 21.33
N ASN A 50 7.71 0.46 22.60
CA ASN A 50 8.30 1.19 23.73
C ASN A 50 8.43 2.70 23.46
N ILE A 51 7.33 3.34 23.05
CA ILE A 51 7.29 4.77 22.72
C ILE A 51 6.34 5.56 23.63
N SER A 52 6.65 6.83 23.84
CA SER A 52 5.81 7.75 24.61
C SER A 52 4.49 8.08 23.90
N PRO A 53 3.45 8.52 24.65
CA PRO A 53 2.21 9.04 24.05
C PRO A 53 2.44 10.21 23.08
N SER A 54 3.39 11.09 23.38
CA SER A 54 3.70 12.25 22.53
C SER A 54 4.30 11.83 21.19
N ASN A 55 5.23 10.87 21.20
CA ASN A 55 5.82 10.31 19.98
C ASN A 55 4.77 9.60 19.13
N LEU A 56 3.93 8.76 19.74
CA LEU A 56 2.85 8.08 19.02
C LEU A 56 1.83 9.08 18.43
N SER A 57 1.48 10.13 19.17
CA SER A 57 0.58 11.19 18.67
C SER A 57 1.19 11.97 17.51
N HIS A 58 2.49 12.27 17.55
CA HIS A 58 3.19 12.92 16.45
C HIS A 58 3.22 12.04 15.19
N SER A 59 3.72 10.79 15.32
CA SER A 59 3.76 9.84 14.21
C SER A 59 2.36 9.58 13.64
N GLY A 60 1.37 9.42 14.51
CA GLY A 60 -0.03 9.24 14.12
C GLY A 60 -0.57 10.39 13.29
N ARG A 61 -0.29 11.65 13.67
CA ARG A 61 -0.69 12.83 12.88
C ARG A 61 -0.04 12.83 11.50
N ASN A 62 1.23 12.46 11.40
CA ASN A 62 1.93 12.44 10.12
C ASN A 62 1.38 11.34 9.20
N LEU A 63 1.15 10.14 9.73
CA LEU A 63 0.58 9.03 8.96
C LEU A 63 -0.88 9.30 8.53
N GLU A 64 -1.67 9.97 9.37
CA GLU A 64 -3.04 10.40 9.03
C GLU A 64 -3.05 11.45 7.92
N LYS A 65 -2.13 12.42 7.94
CA LYS A 65 -1.96 13.41 6.86
C LYS A 65 -1.63 12.76 5.51
N LEU A 66 -0.89 11.65 5.54
CA LEU A 66 -0.57 10.87 4.35
C LEU A 66 -1.72 9.93 3.92
N GLY A 67 -2.83 9.91 4.66
CA GLY A 67 -3.97 9.04 4.39
C GLY A 67 -3.73 7.56 4.67
N LEU A 68 -2.62 7.21 5.33
CA LEU A 68 -2.21 5.83 5.61
C LEU A 68 -2.95 5.22 6.80
N ILE A 69 -3.46 6.07 7.69
CA ILE A 69 -4.28 5.67 8.83
C ILE A 69 -5.42 6.68 9.04
N LYS A 70 -6.41 6.28 9.81
CA LYS A 70 -7.42 7.14 10.42
C LYS A 70 -7.32 7.05 11.93
N ARG A 71 -7.29 8.20 12.61
CA ARG A 71 -7.30 8.27 14.08
C ARG A 71 -8.73 8.37 14.58
N SER A 72 -9.00 7.65 15.65
CA SER A 72 -10.29 7.62 16.33
C SER A 72 -10.07 7.43 17.84
N PRO A 73 -11.11 7.62 18.67
CA PRO A 73 -11.02 7.26 20.09
C PRO A 73 -10.63 5.79 20.33
N ASP A 74 -11.03 4.89 19.42
CA ASP A 74 -10.74 3.45 19.49
C ASP A 74 -9.29 3.10 19.06
N GLY A 75 -8.55 4.09 18.54
CA GLY A 75 -7.15 3.95 18.16
C GLY A 75 -6.86 4.29 16.70
N TYR A 76 -5.89 3.57 16.14
CA TYR A 76 -5.31 3.84 14.83
C TYR A 76 -5.77 2.79 13.82
N THR A 77 -6.61 3.18 12.86
CA THR A 77 -7.12 2.28 11.82
C THR A 77 -6.26 2.41 10.57
N PRO A 78 -5.62 1.33 10.08
CA PRO A 78 -4.81 1.41 8.86
C PRO A 78 -5.71 1.46 7.62
N ASN A 79 -5.38 2.36 6.70
CA ASN A 79 -5.97 2.40 5.36
C ASN A 79 -5.19 1.45 4.45
N ILE A 80 -5.58 0.18 4.45
CA ILE A 80 -4.89 -0.88 3.71
C ILE A 80 -4.87 -0.56 2.21
N GLY A 81 -5.98 -0.03 1.68
CA GLY A 81 -6.07 0.40 0.29
C GLY A 81 -5.05 1.46 -0.10
N ALA A 82 -4.89 2.50 0.74
CA ALA A 82 -3.90 3.54 0.49
C ALA A 82 -2.47 2.97 0.51
N VAL A 83 -2.15 2.10 1.48
CA VAL A 83 -0.83 1.45 1.56
C VAL A 83 -0.56 0.61 0.30
N ILE A 84 -1.52 -0.22 -0.12
CA ILE A 84 -1.36 -1.05 -1.33
C ILE A 84 -1.20 -0.18 -2.57
N ASN A 85 -1.97 0.89 -2.72
CA ASN A 85 -1.86 1.80 -3.85
C ASN A 85 -0.48 2.48 -3.94
N VAL A 86 0.08 2.89 -2.80
CA VAL A 86 1.44 3.45 -2.74
C VAL A 86 2.46 2.41 -3.19
N LEU A 87 2.36 1.17 -2.68
CA LEU A 87 3.27 0.08 -3.06
C LEU A 87 3.17 -0.26 -4.56
N LEU A 88 1.95 -0.35 -5.10
CA LEU A 88 1.72 -0.58 -6.53
C LEU A 88 2.33 0.53 -7.38
N SER A 89 2.18 1.78 -6.97
CA SER A 89 2.76 2.93 -7.68
C SER A 89 4.28 2.85 -7.73
N VAL A 90 4.93 2.56 -6.59
CA VAL A 90 6.39 2.39 -6.52
C VAL A 90 6.87 1.22 -7.40
N VAL A 91 6.16 0.10 -7.40
CA VAL A 91 6.51 -1.05 -8.24
C VAL A 91 6.38 -0.70 -9.72
N MET A 92 5.30 -0.05 -10.14
CA MET A 92 5.14 0.38 -11.55
C MET A 92 6.24 1.35 -11.98
N ASP A 93 6.61 2.30 -11.12
CA ASP A 93 7.70 3.25 -11.39
C ASP A 93 9.05 2.53 -11.55
N LEU A 94 9.33 1.52 -10.71
CA LEU A 94 10.54 0.72 -10.83
C LEU A 94 10.56 -0.10 -12.12
N VAL A 95 9.44 -0.73 -12.49
CA VAL A 95 9.35 -1.50 -13.74
C VAL A 95 9.62 -0.60 -14.93
N LYS A 96 8.98 0.57 -14.99
CA LYS A 96 9.22 1.54 -16.06
C LYS A 96 10.68 1.96 -16.15
N ARG A 97 11.33 2.24 -15.01
CA ARG A 97 12.76 2.58 -14.98
C ARG A 97 13.64 1.46 -15.50
N VAL A 98 13.30 0.20 -15.21
CA VAL A 98 14.03 -0.96 -15.73
C VAL A 98 13.83 -1.07 -17.25
N GLU A 99 12.60 -0.95 -17.75
CA GLU A 99 12.33 -0.95 -19.20
C GLU A 99 13.08 0.18 -19.94
N ASP A 100 13.13 1.37 -19.34
CA ASP A 100 13.89 2.50 -19.91
C ASP A 100 15.40 2.22 -19.93
N LEU A 101 15.94 1.56 -18.89
CA LEU A 101 17.34 1.14 -18.86
C LEU A 101 17.67 0.05 -19.88
N GLU A 102 16.77 -0.93 -20.05
CA GLU A 102 16.93 -2.01 -21.04
C GLU A 102 17.01 -1.45 -22.46
N LYS A 103 16.15 -0.49 -22.81
CA LYS A 103 16.19 0.20 -24.12
C LYS A 103 17.52 0.91 -24.37
N VAL A 104 18.05 1.63 -23.36
CA VAL A 104 19.34 2.31 -23.47
C VAL A 104 20.50 1.33 -23.69
N ILE A 105 20.38 0.10 -23.19
CA ILE A 105 21.38 -0.96 -23.42
C ILE A 105 21.23 -1.54 -24.82
N GLU A 106 20.00 -1.78 -25.31
CA GLU A 106 19.74 -2.33 -26.64
C GLU A 106 20.08 -1.36 -27.78
N GLU A 107 20.03 -0.05 -27.53
CA GLU A 107 20.39 1.00 -28.49
C GLU A 107 21.90 1.28 -28.58
N LYS A 108 22.73 0.58 -27.80
CA LYS A 108 24.21 0.70 -27.77
C LYS A 108 24.90 -0.51 -28.39
#